data_AF-A0A2G2YL14-F1
#
_entry.id   AF-A0A2G2YL14-F1
#
_cell.length_a   1.000
_cell.length_b   1.000
_cell.length_c   1.000
_cell.angle_alpha   90.00
_cell.angle_beta   90.00
_cell.angle_gamma   90.00
#
_symmetry.space_group_name_H-M   'P 1'
#
loop_
_entity.id
_entity.type
_entity.pdbx_description
1 polymer ?
#
loop_
_entity_poly.entity_id
_entity_poly.type
_entity_poly.pdbx_seq_one_letter_code
_entity_poly.pdbx_strand_id
1 'polypeptide(L)'
;MKSYYSDYYKKETLVKIYEIPLCPMPDKRDWHVPLEVLKEVVLPPKYKRPLGRLKKGRQNKSSEKFSTTSNRCGKCGHEGHNRRTCNYFSNRDVTFFLEEEFELFS
;
A
#
# COMPACT_ATOMS: atom_id res chain seq x y z
N MET A 1 -33.05 -22.93 -18.16
CA MET A 1 -32.07 -22.61 -17.11
C MET A 1 -31.77 -21.12 -17.20
N LYS A 2 -32.07 -20.32 -16.17
CA LYS A 2 -31.73 -18.88 -16.19
C LYS A 2 -30.29 -18.71 -15.76
N SER A 3 -29.53 -17.89 -16.50
CA SER A 3 -28.19 -17.50 -16.11
C SER A 3 -28.22 -16.80 -14.75
N TYR A 4 -27.29 -17.15 -13.86
CA TYR A 4 -27.14 -16.53 -12.54
C TYR A 4 -26.73 -15.05 -12.64
N TYR A 5 -26.09 -14.67 -13.74
CA TYR A 5 -25.61 -13.32 -13.98
C TYR A 5 -26.15 -12.76 -15.30
N SER A 6 -26.33 -11.44 -15.31
CA SER A 6 -26.72 -10.69 -16.51
C SER A 6 -25.53 -10.55 -17.48
N ASP A 7 -25.84 -10.44 -18.76
CA ASP A 7 -24.86 -10.23 -19.84
C ASP A 7 -24.02 -8.94 -19.67
N TYR A 8 -24.49 -7.99 -18.86
CA TYR A 8 -23.72 -6.79 -18.48
C TYR A 8 -22.38 -7.12 -17.81
N TYR A 9 -22.27 -8.25 -17.13
CA TYR A 9 -21.05 -8.67 -16.42
C TYR A 9 -20.10 -9.50 -17.30
N LYS A 10 -20.44 -9.73 -18.57
CA LYS A 10 -19.54 -10.40 -19.51
C LYS A 10 -18.36 -9.48 -19.84
N LYS A 11 -17.18 -10.08 -19.99
CA LYS A 11 -15.94 -9.38 -20.36
C LYS A 11 -16.12 -8.53 -21.62
N GLU A 12 -16.80 -9.06 -22.63
CA GLU A 12 -17.08 -8.37 -23.89
C GLU A 12 -17.86 -7.06 -23.67
N THR A 13 -18.87 -7.10 -22.81
CA THR A 13 -19.69 -5.94 -22.46
C THR A 13 -18.86 -4.90 -21.71
N LEU A 14 -18.03 -5.33 -20.76
CA LEU A 14 -17.12 -4.43 -20.03
C LEU A 14 -16.12 -3.76 -20.98
N VAL A 15 -15.48 -4.53 -21.87
CA VAL A 15 -14.53 -3.98 -22.86
C VAL A 15 -15.21 -2.93 -23.74
N LYS A 16 -16.43 -3.21 -24.25
CA LYS A 16 -17.21 -2.27 -25.05
C LYS A 16 -17.60 -1.00 -24.29
N ILE A 17 -17.94 -1.10 -23.01
CA ILE A 17 -18.29 0.06 -22.17
C ILE A 17 -17.08 1.00 -22.02
N TYR A 18 -15.88 0.42 -21.85
CA TYR A 18 -14.63 1.16 -21.73
C TYR A 18 -13.90 1.36 -23.07
N GLU A 19 -14.53 1.01 -24.20
CA GLU A 19 -13.97 1.21 -25.55
C GLU A 19 -13.98 2.68 -25.96
N ILE A 20 -14.63 3.56 -25.18
CA ILE A 20 -14.63 5.00 -25.42
C ILE A 20 -13.16 5.46 -25.52
N PRO A 21 -12.75 6.00 -26.67
CA PRO A 21 -11.40 6.48 -26.84
C PRO A 21 -11.20 7.64 -25.86
N LEU A 22 -10.28 7.45 -24.91
CA LEU A 22 -9.77 8.55 -24.12
C LEU A 22 -8.93 9.41 -25.06
N CYS A 23 -9.53 10.48 -25.58
CA CYS A 23 -8.76 11.48 -26.30
C CYS A 23 -7.62 11.95 -25.39
N PRO A 24 -6.35 11.84 -25.84
CA PRO A 24 -5.24 12.33 -25.04
C PRO A 24 -5.44 13.83 -24.79
N MET A 25 -5.11 14.28 -23.58
CA MET A 25 -5.11 15.70 -23.29
C MET A 25 -4.16 16.39 -24.28
N PRO A 26 -4.57 17.47 -24.96
CA PRO A 26 -3.69 18.20 -25.86
C PRO A 26 -2.47 18.73 -25.11
N ASP A 27 -1.34 18.90 -25.82
CA ASP A 27 -0.13 19.46 -25.22
C ASP A 27 -0.43 20.89 -24.75
N LYS A 28 0.26 21.36 -23.72
CA LYS A 28 0.08 22.71 -23.17
C LYS A 28 0.28 23.80 -24.22
N ARG A 29 1.07 23.49 -25.26
CA ARG A 29 1.35 24.37 -26.40
C ARG A 29 0.12 24.58 -27.31
N ASP A 30 -0.81 23.63 -27.32
CA ASP A 30 -2.01 23.66 -28.15
C ASP A 30 -3.19 24.33 -27.43
N TRP A 31 -2.99 24.79 -26.19
CA TRP A 31 -4.06 25.40 -25.39
C TRP A 31 -4.27 26.86 -25.78
N HIS A 32 -5.42 27.16 -26.36
CA HIS A 32 -5.86 28.53 -26.57
C HIS A 32 -6.43 29.11 -25.27
N VAL A 33 -5.63 29.90 -24.55
CA VAL A 33 -6.06 30.60 -23.33
C VAL A 33 -6.55 32.01 -23.68
N PRO A 34 -7.83 32.35 -23.42
CA PRO A 34 -8.35 33.70 -23.64
C PRO A 34 -7.61 34.76 -22.82
N LEU A 35 -7.58 36.00 -23.32
CA LEU A 35 -6.86 37.09 -22.69
C LEU A 35 -7.45 37.47 -21.33
N GLU A 36 -8.75 37.23 -21.13
CA GLU A 36 -9.46 37.42 -19.87
C GLU A 36 -8.91 36.51 -18.77
N VAL A 37 -8.65 35.23 -19.11
CA VAL A 37 -8.11 34.23 -18.19
C VAL A 37 -6.65 34.53 -17.85
N LEU A 38 -5.87 35.01 -18.81
CA LEU A 38 -4.48 35.41 -18.58
C LEU A 38 -4.35 36.64 -17.65
N LYS A 39 -5.35 37.53 -17.66
CA LYS A 39 -5.41 38.71 -16.80
C LYS A 39 -5.99 38.39 -15.41
N GLU A 40 -6.60 37.22 -15.23
CA GLU A 40 -7.22 36.82 -13.98
C GLU A 40 -6.15 36.44 -12.94
N VAL A 41 -6.07 37.21 -11.86
CA VAL A 41 -5.21 36.88 -10.73
C VAL A 41 -5.96 35.95 -9.79
N VAL A 42 -5.70 34.65 -9.90
CA VAL A 42 -6.26 33.64 -8.99
C VAL A 42 -5.58 33.75 -7.63
N LEU A 43 -6.28 34.33 -6.65
CA LEU A 43 -5.82 34.35 -5.28
C LEU A 43 -5.96 32.97 -4.64
N PRO A 44 -5.05 32.57 -3.74
CA PRO A 44 -5.21 31.35 -2.98
C PRO A 44 -6.54 31.39 -2.21
N PRO A 45 -7.26 30.25 -2.11
CA PRO A 45 -8.48 30.19 -1.33
C PRO A 45 -8.16 30.65 0.10
N LYS A 46 -9.03 31.50 0.65
CA LYS A 46 -8.95 31.95 2.05
C LYS A 46 -9.37 30.79 2.97
N TYR A 47 -8.56 29.74 3.00
CA TYR A 47 -8.80 28.57 3.82
C TYR A 47 -7.97 28.64 5.09
N LYS A 48 -8.65 28.74 6.23
CA LYS A 48 -8.04 28.48 7.53
C LYS A 48 -8.35 27.03 7.89
N ARG A 49 -7.32 26.19 8.08
CA ARG A 49 -7.53 24.88 8.71
C ARG A 49 -8.20 25.14 10.07
N PRO A 50 -9.33 24.50 10.38
CA PRO A 50 -9.83 24.53 11.75
C PRO A 50 -8.72 24.00 12.66
N LEU A 51 -8.54 24.62 13.82
CA LEU A 51 -7.72 24.06 14.88
C LEU A 51 -8.21 22.62 15.07
N GLY A 52 -7.33 21.65 14.79
CA GLY A 52 -7.68 20.25 14.93
C GLY A 52 -8.14 19.94 16.35
N ARG A 53 -8.66 18.74 16.57
CA ARG A 53 -8.97 18.29 17.93
C ARG A 53 -7.72 18.45 18.80
N LEU A 54 -7.78 19.30 19.83
CA LEU A 54 -6.72 19.41 20.84
C LEU A 54 -6.36 18.00 21.29
N LYS A 55 -5.05 17.68 21.30
CA LYS A 55 -4.58 16.41 21.88
C LYS A 55 -5.13 16.37 23.31
N LYS A 56 -6.11 15.49 23.56
CA LYS A 56 -6.52 15.17 24.92
C LYS A 56 -5.26 14.62 25.57
N GLY A 57 -4.66 15.41 26.45
CA GLY A 57 -3.40 15.06 27.09
C GLY A 57 -3.59 13.73 27.80
N ARG A 58 -3.10 12.64 27.22
CA ARG A 58 -2.93 11.39 27.96
C ARG A 58 -1.77 11.66 28.90
N GLN A 59 -2.11 12.08 30.12
CA GLN A 59 -1.19 12.02 31.25
C GLN A 59 -0.79 10.55 31.40
N ASN A 60 0.40 10.19 30.95
CA ASN A 60 0.98 8.90 31.28
C ASN A 60 1.22 8.93 32.79
N LYS A 61 0.63 7.98 33.53
CA LYS A 61 0.99 7.81 34.94
C LYS A 61 2.49 7.49 34.95
N SER A 62 3.24 8.13 35.84
CA SER A 62 4.70 7.98 36.02
C SER A 62 5.18 6.53 36.29
N SER A 63 4.25 5.57 36.38
CA SER A 63 4.50 4.16 36.68
C SER A 63 4.50 3.23 35.47
N GLU A 64 4.32 3.72 34.22
CA GLU A 64 4.59 2.89 33.04
C GLU A 64 6.11 2.65 32.96
N LYS A 65 6.57 1.59 33.63
CA LYS A 65 7.93 1.08 33.51
C LYS A 65 8.12 0.67 32.05
N PHE A 66 8.91 1.43 31.30
CA PHE A 66 9.48 0.95 30.05
C PHE A 66 10.34 -0.26 30.41
N SER A 67 9.79 -1.47 30.29
CA SER A 67 10.62 -2.66 30.41
C SER A 67 11.64 -2.57 29.29
N THR A 68 12.92 -2.53 29.67
CA THR A 68 14.08 -2.65 28.80
C THR A 68 14.07 -4.05 28.19
N THR A 69 13.06 -4.33 27.38
CA THR A 69 12.81 -5.63 26.79
C THR A 69 13.78 -5.70 25.63
N SER A 70 14.99 -6.18 25.93
CA SER A 70 15.97 -6.52 24.92
C SER A 70 15.25 -7.37 23.87
N ASN A 71 15.21 -6.88 22.62
CA ASN A 71 14.54 -7.57 21.54
C ASN A 71 15.24 -8.91 21.34
N ARG A 72 14.61 -9.99 21.79
CA ARG A 72 15.07 -11.36 21.55
C ARG A 72 14.63 -11.81 20.17
N CYS A 73 15.54 -12.45 19.45
CA CYS A 73 15.24 -12.98 18.14
C CYS A 73 14.20 -14.11 18.23
N GLY A 74 13.07 -13.98 17.54
CA GLY A 74 12.06 -15.05 17.50
C GLY A 74 12.46 -16.32 16.75
N LYS A 75 13.63 -16.36 16.07
CA LYS A 75 14.16 -17.55 15.37
C LYS A 75 15.16 -18.33 16.22
N CYS A 76 16.11 -17.65 16.87
CA CYS A 76 17.19 -18.28 17.65
C CYS A 76 17.18 -17.94 19.15
N GLY A 77 16.29 -17.06 19.62
CA GLY A 77 16.17 -16.68 21.03
C GLY A 77 17.23 -15.70 21.56
N HIS A 78 18.29 -15.43 20.80
CA HIS A 78 19.38 -14.53 21.23
C HIS A 78 19.03 -13.05 21.09
N GLU A 79 19.60 -12.25 21.97
CA GLU A 79 19.47 -10.78 22.00
C GLU A 79 20.42 -10.13 20.98
N GLY A 80 20.15 -8.87 20.61
CA GLY A 80 21.02 -8.08 19.72
C GLY A 80 20.67 -8.11 18.23
N HIS A 81 19.70 -8.94 17.81
CA HIS A 81 19.18 -8.92 16.45
C HIS A 81 17.72 -9.37 16.37
N ASN A 82 17.03 -8.99 15.29
CA ASN A 82 15.63 -9.34 15.07
C ASN A 82 15.50 -10.58 14.16
N ARG A 83 14.32 -11.20 14.15
CA ARG A 83 14.03 -12.38 13.30
C ARG A 83 14.37 -12.16 11.82
N ARG A 84 14.18 -10.93 11.30
CA ARG A 84 14.49 -10.56 9.90
C ARG A 84 15.98 -10.59 9.57
N THR A 85 16.85 -10.36 10.55
CA THR A 85 18.31 -10.31 10.38
C THR A 85 19.00 -11.54 10.97
N CYS A 86 18.24 -12.59 11.29
CA CYS A 86 18.76 -13.79 11.93
C CYS A 86 19.32 -14.77 10.89
N ASN A 87 20.61 -15.08 11.02
CA ASN A 87 21.31 -16.03 10.15
C ASN A 87 21.32 -17.48 10.70
N TYR A 88 20.43 -17.80 11.65
CA TYR A 88 20.31 -19.16 12.17
C TYR A 88 19.53 -20.04 11.19
N PHE A 89 20.10 -21.13 10.71
CA PHE A 89 19.42 -22.13 9.88
C PHE A 89 18.94 -23.26 10.77
N SER A 90 17.66 -23.62 10.67
CA SER A 90 17.12 -24.70 11.50
C SER A 90 17.29 -26.03 10.77
N ASN A 91 17.55 -27.12 11.49
CA ASN A 91 17.69 -28.45 10.89
C ASN A 91 16.41 -28.94 10.16
N ARG A 92 15.27 -28.25 10.30
CA ARG A 92 14.04 -28.50 9.52
C ARG A 92 14.16 -28.05 8.06
N ASP A 93 15.07 -27.13 7.77
CA ASP A 93 15.30 -26.63 6.42
C ASP A 93 16.11 -27.65 5.58
N VAL A 94 16.84 -28.57 6.23
CA VAL A 94 17.68 -29.60 5.56
C VAL A 94 16.86 -30.79 5.06
N THR A 95 15.81 -31.18 5.78
CA THR A 95 14.96 -32.32 5.40
C THR A 95 14.15 -32.06 4.14
N PHE A 96 13.79 -30.79 3.89
CA PHE A 96 12.99 -30.38 2.73
C PHE A 96 13.75 -30.55 1.40
N PHE A 97 15.07 -30.30 1.40
CA PHE A 97 15.89 -30.42 0.18
C PHE A 97 16.13 -31.86 -0.26
N LEU A 98 16.14 -32.83 0.66
CA LEU A 98 16.35 -34.24 0.31
C LEU A 98 15.08 -34.92 -0.21
N GLU A 99 13.90 -34.43 0.18
CA GLU A 99 12.62 -34.92 -0.34
C GLU A 99 12.35 -34.41 -1.77
N GLU A 100 12.70 -33.15 -2.08
CA GLU A 100 12.58 -32.58 -3.44
C GLU A 100 13.49 -33.26 -4.47
N GLU A 101 14.71 -33.65 -4.09
CA GLU A 101 15.64 -34.34 -5.01
C GLU A 101 15.18 -35.76 -5.36
N PHE A 102 14.42 -36.42 -4.47
CA PHE A 102 13.95 -37.79 -4.71
C PHE A 102 12.74 -37.85 -5.67
N GLU A 103 11.85 -36.85 -5.62
CA GLU A 103 10.70 -36.77 -6.53
C GLU A 103 11.06 -36.31 -7.95
N LEU A 104 12.17 -35.58 -8.12
CA LEU A 104 12.63 -35.13 -9.44
C LEU A 104 13.29 -36.25 -10.27
N PHE A 105 13.62 -37.38 -9.65
CA PHE A 105 14.36 -38.49 -10.25
C PHE A 105 13.53 -39.78 -10.47
N SER A 106 12.20 -39.71 -10.35
CA SER A 106 11.24 -40.75 -10.80
C SER A 106 10.29 -40.22 -11.85
#